data_AF-A0A2D7JTA8-F1
#
_entry.id   AF-A0A2D7JTA8-F1
#
_cell.length_a   1.000
_cell.length_b   1.000
_cell.length_c   1.000
_cell.angle_alpha   90.00
_cell.angle_beta   90.00
_cell.angle_gamma   90.00
#
_symmetry.space_group_name_H-M   'P 1'
#
loop_
_entity.id
_entity.type
_entity.pdbx_description
1 polymer ?
#
loop_
_entity_poly.entity_id
_entity_poly.type
_entity_poly.pdbx_seq_one_letter_code
_entity_poly.pdbx_strand_id
1 'polypeptide(L)'
;MFTGFLLWCFAPTLVPWCEEKGALVWLYKGAPPAMVFGLLLHRASAIFSLDFAHIEVASVLSSTSPFSEQVQLMLTGQGAIEGALLCLMLFSLLSPKLPSLREVNSEQRQAIQQGLMRHTGWWVLLCVVLLFPDARYISPSSLPSSPTVALSSWWNLAAIVCITLLLVMSGEIVASSSLLTTNDSTSLLFRRAVMKQIVLLPLAVYVMAQSSVFTDFWWGRPLQNSNETVGLMILVYSLLVCFVHAPAAWLESSLGQGDGQSKTMAWGYGLVLALCFLVTLRSVSHVDLFGDGNQLVFVSLRVTSFVALLAAILMLLPTLGYDSAHRPELWWLRFSLFLIVPAGSLFSASFWLLVPAVFVSGVLTLNIPWLLETHPFEPFRKSILIWSVVIAVIFVIGLLVLNSFCSLAILSGAILLLNASFVTVAMQRWAE
;
A
#
# COMPACT_ATOMS: atom_id res chain seq x y z
N MET A 1 -3.84 -3.16 23.15
CA MET A 1 -3.12 -3.78 22.03
C MET A 1 -2.60 -2.76 21.03
N PHE A 2 -3.45 -1.85 20.55
CA PHE A 2 -3.11 -0.92 19.46
C PHE A 2 -2.09 0.18 19.82
N THR A 3 -1.91 0.50 21.10
CA THR A 3 -0.90 1.45 21.56
C THR A 3 0.53 1.01 21.21
N GLY A 4 0.85 -0.29 21.29
CA GLY A 4 2.15 -0.80 20.88
C GLY A 4 2.42 -0.64 19.37
N PHE A 5 1.38 -0.80 18.55
CA PHE A 5 1.46 -0.62 17.09
C PHE A 5 1.56 0.86 16.69
N LEU A 6 0.83 1.72 17.40
CA LEU A 6 0.93 3.18 17.24
C LEU A 6 2.36 3.67 17.47
N LEU A 7 3.03 3.13 18.50
CA LEU A 7 4.39 3.51 18.83
C LEU A 7 5.39 3.20 17.71
N TRP A 8 5.22 2.08 16.98
CA TRP A 8 6.08 1.75 15.83
C TRP A 8 6.01 2.75 14.69
N CYS A 9 4.92 3.52 14.55
CA CYS A 9 4.84 4.60 13.55
C CYS A 9 5.89 5.70 13.79
N PHE A 10 6.36 5.82 15.02
CA PHE A 10 7.38 6.78 15.45
C PHE A 10 8.73 6.11 15.72
N ALA A 11 9.00 4.93 15.13
CA ALA A 11 10.25 4.21 15.33
C ALA A 11 11.53 5.03 15.09
N PRO A 12 11.64 5.90 14.08
CA PRO A 12 12.84 6.71 13.88
C PRO A 12 13.18 7.63 15.06
N THR A 13 12.17 8.12 15.79
CA THR A 13 12.38 9.02 16.94
C THR A 13 12.44 8.27 18.27
N LEU A 14 11.62 7.24 18.46
CA LEU A 14 11.52 6.51 19.72
C LEU A 14 12.62 5.45 19.91
N VAL A 15 13.15 4.84 18.83
CA VAL A 15 14.19 3.82 18.97
C VAL A 15 15.48 4.39 19.54
N PRO A 16 16.04 5.51 19.03
CA PRO A 16 17.25 6.10 19.61
C PRO A 16 17.07 6.48 21.09
N TRP A 17 15.92 7.08 21.42
CA TRP A 17 15.59 7.44 22.81
C TRP A 17 15.46 6.22 23.73
N CYS A 18 14.90 5.11 23.24
CA CYS A 18 14.85 3.87 24.01
C CYS A 18 16.24 3.26 24.20
N GLU A 19 17.15 3.42 23.24
CA GLU A 19 18.52 2.86 23.27
C GLU A 19 19.37 3.43 24.39
N GLU A 20 19.19 4.70 24.71
CA GLU A 20 19.77 5.33 25.90
C GLU A 20 19.33 4.66 27.22
N LYS A 21 18.19 3.97 27.21
CA LYS A 21 17.58 3.34 28.40
C LYS A 21 17.75 1.81 28.45
N GLY A 22 18.55 1.24 27.53
CA GLY A 22 18.97 -0.17 27.54
C GLY A 22 17.83 -1.19 27.38
N ALA A 23 17.22 -1.60 28.49
CA ALA A 23 16.17 -2.63 28.50
C ALA A 23 14.88 -2.20 27.78
N LEU A 24 14.60 -0.88 27.76
CA LEU A 24 13.38 -0.33 27.17
C LEU A 24 13.28 -0.59 25.65
N VAL A 25 14.41 -0.68 24.95
CA VAL A 25 14.46 -0.99 23.50
C VAL A 25 13.85 -2.34 23.21
N TRP A 26 14.20 -3.35 24.00
CA TRP A 26 13.75 -4.71 23.79
C TRP A 26 12.26 -4.83 24.04
N LEU A 27 11.75 -4.11 25.04
CA LEU A 27 10.31 -4.03 25.29
C LEU A 27 9.59 -3.31 24.13
N TYR A 28 10.11 -2.17 23.68
CA TYR A 28 9.54 -1.41 22.57
C TYR A 28 9.52 -2.19 21.25
N LYS A 29 10.64 -2.84 20.92
CA LYS A 29 10.78 -3.66 19.70
C LYS A 29 10.00 -4.98 19.85
N GLY A 30 10.00 -5.63 21.00
CA GLY A 30 9.42 -6.96 21.20
C GLY A 30 7.94 -7.00 21.56
N ALA A 31 7.38 -5.96 22.16
CA ALA A 31 6.00 -5.99 22.64
C ALA A 31 4.98 -6.22 21.51
N PRO A 32 5.01 -5.49 20.38
CA PRO A 32 4.06 -5.71 19.29
C PRO A 32 3.97 -7.15 18.77
N PRO A 33 5.06 -7.82 18.35
CA PRO A 33 4.98 -9.20 17.90
C PRO A 33 4.64 -10.17 19.03
N ALA A 34 5.07 -9.92 20.28
CA ALA A 34 4.68 -10.77 21.40
C ALA A 34 3.16 -10.74 21.64
N MET A 35 2.52 -9.58 21.47
CA MET A 35 1.05 -9.46 21.58
C MET A 35 0.33 -10.24 20.47
N VAL A 36 0.79 -10.11 19.21
CA VAL A 36 0.18 -10.85 18.09
C VAL A 36 0.39 -12.37 18.25
N PHE A 37 1.56 -12.77 18.72
CA PHE A 37 1.84 -14.17 19.06
C PHE A 37 0.89 -14.69 20.16
N GLY A 38 0.62 -13.87 21.18
CA GLY A 38 -0.36 -14.18 22.22
C GLY A 38 -1.79 -14.37 21.67
N LEU A 39 -2.23 -13.54 20.73
CA LEU A 39 -3.53 -13.73 20.05
C LEU A 39 -3.57 -15.05 19.29
N LEU A 40 -2.51 -15.35 18.54
CA LEU A 40 -2.41 -16.56 17.73
C LEU A 40 -2.45 -17.81 18.61
N LEU A 41 -1.77 -17.79 19.76
CA LEU A 41 -1.85 -18.87 20.75
C LEU A 41 -3.24 -19.01 21.37
N HIS A 42 -3.89 -17.90 21.70
CA HIS A 42 -5.26 -17.92 22.22
C HIS A 42 -6.24 -18.54 21.22
N ARG A 43 -6.15 -18.14 19.94
CA ARG A 43 -6.96 -18.69 18.86
C ARG A 43 -6.64 -20.16 18.60
N ALA A 44 -5.36 -20.53 18.57
CA ALA A 44 -4.95 -21.93 18.41
C ALA A 44 -5.53 -22.79 19.54
N SER A 45 -5.48 -22.31 20.79
CA SER A 45 -6.09 -22.99 21.93
C SER A 45 -7.58 -23.20 21.70
N ALA A 46 -8.33 -22.16 21.31
CA ALA A 46 -9.77 -22.25 21.09
C ALA A 46 -10.14 -23.23 19.96
N ILE A 47 -9.40 -23.21 18.85
CA ILE A 47 -9.65 -24.09 17.69
C ILE A 47 -9.35 -25.55 18.04
N PHE A 48 -8.19 -25.82 18.65
CA PHE A 48 -7.77 -27.20 18.95
C PHE A 48 -8.49 -27.79 20.17
N SER A 49 -9.04 -26.97 21.06
CA SER A 49 -9.92 -27.42 22.14
C SER A 49 -11.39 -27.52 21.72
N LEU A 50 -11.74 -27.17 20.48
CA LEU A 50 -13.12 -27.06 19.99
C LEU A 50 -13.99 -26.21 20.93
N ASP A 51 -13.48 -25.05 21.34
CA ASP A 51 -14.22 -24.13 22.22
C ASP A 51 -15.31 -23.40 21.44
N PHE A 52 -16.54 -23.91 21.53
CA PHE A 52 -17.72 -23.33 20.89
C PHE A 52 -18.15 -21.97 21.48
N ALA A 53 -17.52 -21.47 22.55
CA ALA A 53 -17.72 -20.08 22.98
C ALA A 53 -17.11 -19.05 22.00
N HIS A 54 -16.20 -19.49 21.13
CA HIS A 54 -15.59 -18.67 20.08
C HIS A 54 -16.41 -18.70 18.79
N ILE A 55 -16.74 -17.50 18.27
CA ILE A 55 -17.62 -17.35 17.10
C ILE A 55 -17.07 -18.06 15.84
N GLU A 56 -15.76 -18.03 15.61
CA GLU A 56 -15.13 -18.67 14.45
C GLU A 56 -15.24 -20.20 14.54
N VAL A 57 -15.03 -20.76 15.73
CA VAL A 57 -15.14 -22.20 15.97
C VAL A 57 -16.59 -22.64 15.80
N ALA A 58 -17.54 -21.93 16.42
CA ALA A 58 -18.97 -22.26 16.36
C ALA A 58 -19.59 -22.10 14.97
N SER A 59 -19.08 -21.17 14.16
CA SER A 59 -19.62 -20.93 12.82
C SER A 59 -19.11 -21.91 11.75
N VAL A 60 -17.93 -22.51 11.95
CA VAL A 60 -17.27 -23.35 10.92
C VAL A 60 -17.13 -24.81 11.34
N LEU A 61 -16.76 -25.09 12.59
CA LEU A 61 -16.45 -26.45 13.04
C LEU A 61 -17.63 -27.10 13.76
N SER A 62 -17.65 -28.43 13.73
CA SER A 62 -18.57 -29.27 14.49
C SER A 62 -17.87 -29.96 15.66
N SER A 63 -18.62 -30.49 16.62
CA SER A 63 -18.06 -31.25 17.77
C SER A 63 -17.31 -32.51 17.36
N THR A 64 -17.50 -32.97 16.12
CA THR A 64 -16.85 -34.15 15.53
C THR A 64 -15.84 -33.80 14.44
N SER A 65 -15.52 -32.51 14.25
CA SER A 65 -14.61 -32.09 13.18
C SER A 65 -13.19 -32.65 13.40
N PRO A 66 -12.60 -33.31 12.39
CA PRO A 66 -11.27 -33.90 12.49
C PRO A 66 -10.19 -32.84 12.64
N PHE A 67 -9.03 -33.25 13.16
CA PHE A 67 -7.87 -32.38 13.35
C PHE A 67 -7.41 -31.68 12.05
N SER A 68 -7.60 -32.30 10.88
CA SER A 68 -7.28 -31.70 9.59
C SER A 68 -8.11 -30.44 9.30
N GLU A 69 -9.40 -30.43 9.65
CA GLU A 69 -10.27 -29.26 9.50
C GLU A 69 -9.89 -28.15 10.48
N GLN A 70 -9.48 -28.51 11.70
CA GLN A 70 -8.98 -27.56 12.70
C GLN A 70 -7.70 -26.86 12.23
N VAL A 71 -6.74 -27.62 11.70
CA VAL A 71 -5.50 -27.07 11.10
C VAL A 71 -5.81 -26.20 9.90
N GLN A 72 -6.73 -26.64 9.03
CA GLN A 72 -7.15 -25.85 7.88
C GLN A 72 -7.77 -24.53 8.33
N LEU A 73 -8.68 -24.53 9.30
CA LEU A 73 -9.28 -23.30 9.83
C LEU A 73 -8.23 -22.35 10.41
N MET A 74 -7.27 -22.88 11.17
CA MET A 74 -6.18 -22.07 11.72
C MET A 74 -5.37 -21.37 10.63
N LEU A 75 -5.14 -22.04 9.50
CA LEU A 75 -4.29 -21.56 8.41
C LEU A 75 -5.05 -20.85 7.29
N THR A 76 -6.37 -20.96 7.20
CA THR A 76 -7.17 -20.30 6.16
C THR A 76 -8.18 -19.30 6.71
N GLY A 77 -8.45 -19.30 8.02
CA GLY A 77 -9.33 -18.36 8.71
C GLY A 77 -8.60 -17.13 9.26
N GLN A 78 -9.05 -16.62 10.39
CA GLN A 78 -8.48 -15.44 11.05
C GLN A 78 -7.04 -15.70 11.55
N GLY A 79 -6.71 -16.93 11.91
CA GLY A 79 -5.36 -17.32 12.33
C GLY A 79 -4.31 -17.08 11.23
N ALA A 80 -4.70 -17.18 9.96
CA ALA A 80 -3.83 -16.87 8.82
C ALA A 80 -3.48 -15.38 8.77
N ILE A 81 -4.44 -14.51 9.07
CA ILE A 81 -4.29 -13.05 9.07
C ILE A 81 -3.43 -12.61 10.27
N GLU A 82 -3.67 -13.18 11.44
CA GLU A 82 -2.83 -12.99 12.63
C GLU A 82 -1.38 -13.47 12.37
N GLY A 83 -1.22 -14.62 11.74
CA GLY A 83 0.08 -15.16 11.33
C GLY A 83 0.79 -14.27 10.32
N ALA A 84 0.07 -13.75 9.33
CA ALA A 84 0.60 -12.78 8.36
C ALA A 84 1.09 -11.50 9.03
N LEU A 85 0.32 -10.96 9.98
CA LEU A 85 0.71 -9.79 10.77
C LEU A 85 1.97 -10.07 11.61
N LEU A 86 2.04 -11.24 12.25
CA LEU A 86 3.22 -11.65 13.00
C LEU A 86 4.45 -11.76 12.10
N CYS A 87 4.32 -12.38 10.92
CA CYS A 87 5.39 -12.48 9.93
C CYS A 87 5.88 -11.10 9.48
N LEU A 88 4.98 -10.16 9.21
CA LEU A 88 5.32 -8.78 8.85
C LEU A 88 6.13 -8.09 9.96
N MET A 89 5.72 -8.26 11.23
CA MET A 89 6.41 -7.68 12.38
C MET A 89 7.78 -8.31 12.63
N LEU A 90 7.86 -9.64 12.59
CA LEU A 90 9.11 -10.38 12.74
C LEU A 90 10.10 -10.01 11.63
N PHE A 91 9.61 -9.83 10.41
CA PHE A 91 10.42 -9.38 9.30
C PHE A 91 11.03 -8.00 9.56
N SER A 92 10.22 -7.02 9.98
CA SER A 92 10.72 -5.69 10.34
C SER A 92 11.80 -5.77 11.42
N LEU A 93 11.63 -6.61 12.44
CA LEU A 93 12.61 -6.79 13.51
C LEU A 93 13.90 -7.50 13.06
N LEU A 94 13.78 -8.52 12.20
CA LEU A 94 14.91 -9.32 11.73
C LEU A 94 15.62 -8.69 10.53
N SER A 95 15.10 -7.58 9.99
CA SER A 95 15.68 -6.88 8.84
C SER A 95 17.17 -6.53 8.93
N PRO A 96 17.77 -6.21 10.10
CA PRO A 96 19.23 -6.00 10.19
C PRO A 96 20.07 -7.26 9.85
N LYS A 97 19.46 -8.45 9.88
CA LYS A 97 20.11 -9.73 9.57
C LYS A 97 19.95 -10.13 8.10
N LEU A 98 19.38 -9.28 7.26
CA LEU A 98 19.23 -9.57 5.83
C LEU A 98 20.60 -9.76 5.17
N PRO A 99 20.77 -10.79 4.31
CA PRO A 99 22.04 -11.05 3.64
C PRO A 99 22.57 -9.86 2.83
N SER A 100 21.67 -9.06 2.24
CA SER A 100 22.01 -7.86 1.48
C SER A 100 22.61 -6.73 2.31
N LEU A 101 22.46 -6.78 3.65
CA LEU A 101 22.97 -5.74 4.55
C LEU A 101 24.22 -6.18 5.31
N ARG A 102 24.80 -7.35 4.98
CA ARG A 102 25.92 -7.95 5.73
C ARG A 102 27.18 -7.07 5.79
N GLU A 103 27.39 -6.21 4.79
CA GLU A 103 28.56 -5.31 4.69
C GLU A 103 28.23 -3.87 5.12
N VAL A 104 26.99 -3.59 5.49
CA VAL A 104 26.50 -2.26 5.85
C VAL A 104 26.82 -1.95 7.31
N ASN A 105 27.12 -0.69 7.63
CA ASN A 105 27.35 -0.23 9.01
C ASN A 105 26.13 -0.46 9.90
N SER A 106 26.34 -0.62 11.22
CA SER A 106 25.26 -0.85 12.20
C SER A 106 24.19 0.25 12.17
N GLU A 107 24.60 1.51 12.06
CA GLU A 107 23.69 2.68 12.00
C GLU A 107 22.76 2.62 10.79
N GLN A 108 23.29 2.29 9.61
CA GLN A 108 22.52 2.18 8.38
C GLN A 108 21.56 0.98 8.43
N ARG A 109 21.97 -0.15 9.00
CA ARG A 109 21.07 -1.30 9.24
C ARG A 109 19.91 -0.91 10.16
N GLN A 110 20.20 -0.13 11.19
CA GLN A 110 19.21 0.35 12.14
C GLN A 110 18.24 1.35 11.50
N ALA A 111 18.73 2.25 10.65
CA ALA A 111 17.87 3.16 9.90
C ALA A 111 16.87 2.41 8.99
N ILE A 112 17.33 1.35 8.30
CA ILE A 112 16.45 0.47 7.51
C ILE A 112 15.43 -0.24 8.40
N GLN A 113 15.86 -0.77 9.55
CA GLN A 113 14.96 -1.39 10.53
C GLN A 113 13.87 -0.42 11.00
N GLN A 114 14.24 0.80 11.37
CA GLN A 114 13.31 1.84 11.80
C GLN A 114 12.33 2.23 10.68
N GLY A 115 12.82 2.31 9.44
CA GLY A 115 11.99 2.56 8.26
C GLY A 115 10.94 1.45 8.04
N LEU A 116 11.35 0.19 8.14
CA LEU A 116 10.46 -0.97 8.05
C LEU A 116 9.48 -1.06 9.22
N MET A 117 9.91 -0.75 10.44
CA MET A 117 9.02 -0.70 11.61
C MET A 117 7.96 0.40 11.45
N ARG A 118 8.35 1.59 10.98
CA ARG A 118 7.44 2.71 10.69
C ARG A 118 6.41 2.31 9.63
N HIS A 119 6.88 1.74 8.52
CA HIS A 119 6.00 1.28 7.45
C HIS A 119 5.00 0.23 7.95
N THR A 120 5.49 -0.80 8.65
CA THR A 120 4.63 -1.82 9.25
C THR A 120 3.63 -1.21 10.23
N GLY A 121 4.07 -0.34 11.14
CA GLY A 121 3.19 0.33 12.11
C GLY A 121 2.01 1.04 11.44
N TRP A 122 2.27 1.85 10.41
CA TRP A 122 1.21 2.52 9.65
C TRP A 122 0.23 1.55 8.99
N TRP A 123 0.73 0.48 8.38
CA TRP A 123 -0.13 -0.52 7.75
C TRP A 123 -0.94 -1.35 8.75
N VAL A 124 -0.38 -1.65 9.92
CA VAL A 124 -1.16 -2.26 10.99
C VAL A 124 -2.34 -1.37 11.36
N LEU A 125 -2.13 -0.05 11.55
CA LEU A 125 -3.22 0.88 11.86
C LEU A 125 -4.26 0.97 10.75
N LEU A 126 -3.84 0.95 9.48
CA LEU A 126 -4.75 1.00 8.35
C LEU A 126 -5.60 -0.28 8.24
N CYS A 127 -4.99 -1.44 8.50
CA CYS A 127 -5.67 -2.72 8.36
C CYS A 127 -6.47 -3.12 9.60
N VAL A 128 -6.19 -2.55 10.78
CA VAL A 128 -6.73 -3.05 12.04
C VAL A 128 -8.25 -3.03 12.10
N VAL A 129 -8.87 -1.95 11.61
CA VAL A 129 -10.31 -1.76 11.64
C VAL A 129 -11.03 -2.81 10.77
N LEU A 130 -10.39 -3.21 9.67
CA LEU A 130 -10.98 -4.14 8.69
C LEU A 130 -10.64 -5.61 8.98
N LEU A 131 -9.42 -5.90 9.43
CA LEU A 131 -8.95 -7.27 9.64
C LEU A 131 -9.13 -7.77 11.09
N PHE A 132 -9.29 -6.87 12.05
CA PHE A 132 -9.41 -7.21 13.48
C PHE A 132 -10.67 -6.60 14.11
N PRO A 133 -11.88 -6.86 13.58
CA PRO A 133 -13.11 -6.36 14.17
C PRO A 133 -13.36 -7.00 15.55
N ASP A 134 -13.82 -6.19 16.51
CA ASP A 134 -14.05 -6.60 17.91
C ASP A 134 -14.95 -7.84 18.03
N ALA A 135 -15.93 -7.98 17.13
CA ALA A 135 -16.84 -9.12 17.07
C ALA A 135 -16.15 -10.49 16.92
N ARG A 136 -14.90 -10.54 16.41
CA ARG A 136 -14.12 -11.79 16.29
C ARG A 136 -13.39 -12.19 17.58
N TYR A 137 -13.35 -11.33 18.58
CA TYR A 137 -12.58 -11.52 19.82
C TYR A 137 -13.45 -11.43 21.08
N ILE A 138 -14.72 -11.07 20.95
CA ILE A 138 -15.67 -10.99 22.04
C ILE A 138 -16.64 -12.18 21.94
N SER A 139 -16.94 -12.82 23.07
CA SER A 139 -17.96 -13.87 23.14
C SER A 139 -19.34 -13.28 22.83
N PRO A 140 -20.00 -13.70 21.73
CA PRO A 140 -21.29 -13.15 21.35
C PRO A 140 -22.41 -13.64 22.27
N SER A 141 -23.48 -12.86 22.38
CA SER A 141 -24.67 -13.20 23.20
C SER A 141 -25.48 -14.37 22.66
N SER A 142 -25.34 -14.66 21.36
CA SER A 142 -25.97 -15.79 20.69
C SER A 142 -24.99 -16.42 19.71
N LEU A 143 -24.94 -17.75 19.72
CA LEU A 143 -24.07 -18.55 18.86
C LEU A 143 -24.93 -19.49 18.02
N PRO A 144 -24.53 -19.80 16.78
CA PRO A 144 -25.25 -20.76 15.97
C PRO A 144 -25.14 -22.17 16.58
N SER A 145 -26.24 -22.92 16.55
CA SER A 145 -26.29 -24.31 17.06
C SER A 145 -25.65 -25.32 16.11
N SER A 146 -25.37 -24.92 14.87
CA SER A 146 -24.74 -25.74 13.83
C SER A 146 -23.87 -24.85 12.93
N PRO A 147 -22.83 -25.41 12.27
CA PRO A 147 -21.99 -24.65 11.34
C PRO A 147 -22.82 -23.93 10.28
N THR A 148 -22.56 -22.65 10.08
CA THR A 148 -23.25 -21.79 9.12
C THR A 148 -22.35 -21.35 7.97
N VAL A 149 -21.03 -21.46 8.13
CA VAL A 149 -20.03 -21.01 7.17
C VAL A 149 -19.17 -22.20 6.73
N ALA A 150 -18.97 -22.34 5.43
CA ALA A 150 -18.11 -23.38 4.88
C ALA A 150 -16.63 -23.09 5.20
N LEU A 151 -15.86 -24.16 5.37
CA LEU A 151 -14.42 -24.07 5.62
C LEU A 151 -13.70 -23.41 4.42
N SER A 152 -12.85 -22.42 4.73
CA SER A 152 -12.11 -21.69 3.71
C SER A 152 -11.07 -22.58 3.03
N SER A 153 -10.95 -22.45 1.70
CA SER A 153 -10.00 -23.24 0.90
C SER A 153 -8.56 -22.81 1.13
N TRP A 154 -7.61 -23.69 0.82
CA TRP A 154 -6.16 -23.38 0.85
C TRP A 154 -5.75 -22.23 -0.07
N TRP A 155 -6.59 -21.90 -1.05
CA TRP A 155 -6.40 -20.70 -1.89
C TRP A 155 -6.40 -19.42 -1.06
N ASN A 156 -7.21 -19.35 0.01
CA ASN A 156 -7.24 -18.18 0.88
C ASN A 156 -5.90 -17.97 1.60
N LEU A 157 -5.25 -19.04 2.07
CA LEU A 157 -3.92 -18.96 2.64
C LEU A 157 -2.91 -18.45 1.60
N ALA A 158 -2.92 -19.02 0.40
CA ALA A 158 -2.02 -18.57 -0.68
C ALA A 158 -2.21 -17.09 -1.01
N ALA A 159 -3.46 -16.61 -1.04
CA ALA A 159 -3.80 -15.21 -1.24
C ALA A 159 -3.24 -14.32 -0.11
N ILE A 160 -3.47 -14.69 1.15
CA ILE A 160 -2.97 -13.95 2.32
C ILE A 160 -1.43 -13.87 2.28
N VAL A 161 -0.75 -14.98 2.00
CA VAL A 161 0.72 -15.02 1.88
C VAL A 161 1.20 -14.10 0.76
N CYS A 162 0.59 -14.18 -0.43
CA CYS A 162 0.97 -13.35 -1.58
C CYS A 162 0.81 -11.85 -1.29
N ILE A 163 -0.34 -11.43 -0.77
CA ILE A 163 -0.62 -10.03 -0.42
C ILE A 163 0.29 -9.54 0.72
N THR A 164 0.57 -10.39 1.72
CA THR A 164 1.49 -10.03 2.81
C THR A 164 2.90 -9.82 2.28
N LEU A 165 3.38 -10.68 1.39
CA LEU A 165 4.70 -10.53 0.76
C LEU A 165 4.79 -9.23 -0.05
N LEU A 166 3.75 -8.86 -0.80
CA LEU A 166 3.70 -7.57 -1.50
C LEU A 166 3.89 -6.38 -0.54
N LEU A 167 3.24 -6.46 0.62
CA LEU A 167 3.32 -5.40 1.62
C LEU A 167 4.73 -5.32 2.24
N VAL A 168 5.33 -6.48 2.53
CA VAL A 168 6.71 -6.57 3.05
C VAL A 168 7.70 -5.96 2.06
N MET A 169 7.61 -6.32 0.77
CA MET A 169 8.50 -5.81 -0.28
C MET A 169 8.29 -4.31 -0.52
N SER A 170 7.05 -3.83 -0.48
CA SER A 170 6.77 -2.38 -0.56
C SER A 170 7.44 -1.61 0.58
N GLY A 171 7.43 -2.17 1.79
CA GLY A 171 8.14 -1.62 2.94
C GLY A 171 9.66 -1.60 2.75
N GLU A 172 10.25 -2.66 2.20
CA GLU A 172 11.69 -2.68 1.88
C GLU A 172 12.06 -1.59 0.87
N ILE A 173 11.26 -1.41 -0.19
CA ILE A 173 11.49 -0.38 -1.22
C ILE A 173 11.46 1.02 -0.58
N VAL A 174 10.44 1.31 0.23
CA VAL A 174 10.29 2.62 0.88
C VAL A 174 11.39 2.88 1.91
N ALA A 175 11.78 1.88 2.70
CA ALA A 175 12.84 2.02 3.69
C ALA A 175 14.21 2.24 3.02
N SER A 176 14.53 1.41 2.02
CA SER A 176 15.83 1.47 1.34
C SER A 176 15.99 2.67 0.40
N SER A 177 14.90 3.24 -0.14
CA SER A 177 14.98 4.41 -1.02
C SER A 177 15.61 5.64 -0.37
N SER A 178 15.47 5.78 0.95
CA SER A 178 16.07 6.91 1.69
C SER A 178 17.60 6.85 1.80
N LEU A 179 18.19 5.68 1.54
CA LEU A 179 19.63 5.40 1.67
C LEU A 179 20.24 4.89 0.35
N LEU A 180 19.57 5.14 -0.78
CA LEU A 180 19.89 4.54 -2.06
C LEU A 180 21.26 4.99 -2.61
N THR A 181 21.65 6.23 -2.32
CA THR A 181 22.90 6.85 -2.78
C THR A 181 24.08 6.67 -1.83
N THR A 182 23.85 6.08 -0.65
CA THR A 182 24.86 6.02 0.41
C THR A 182 25.75 4.77 0.36
N ASN A 183 25.24 3.63 -0.14
CA ASN A 183 25.97 2.36 -0.15
C ASN A 183 25.48 1.42 -1.27
N ASP A 184 26.40 0.67 -1.89
CA ASP A 184 26.07 -0.34 -2.90
C ASP A 184 25.20 -1.47 -2.33
N SER A 185 25.37 -1.81 -1.06
CA SER A 185 24.57 -2.82 -0.38
C SER A 185 23.10 -2.40 -0.20
N THR A 186 22.83 -1.11 0.08
CA THR A 186 21.46 -0.58 0.23
C THR A 186 20.77 -0.44 -1.12
N SER A 187 21.51 -0.05 -2.17
CA SER A 187 21.00 -0.07 -3.55
C SER A 187 20.70 -1.49 -4.04
N LEU A 188 21.51 -2.49 -3.64
CA LEU A 188 21.28 -3.90 -3.92
C LEU A 188 20.04 -4.44 -3.18
N LEU A 189 19.81 -4.05 -1.93
CA LEU A 189 18.56 -4.36 -1.22
C LEU A 189 17.35 -3.79 -1.98
N PHE A 190 17.40 -2.52 -2.34
CA PHE A 190 16.33 -1.84 -3.10
C PHE A 190 16.03 -2.56 -4.42
N ARG A 191 17.04 -2.83 -5.24
CA ARG A 191 16.88 -3.53 -6.53
C ARG A 191 16.27 -4.92 -6.35
N ARG A 192 16.71 -5.69 -5.35
CA ARG A 192 16.15 -7.02 -5.06
C ARG A 192 14.69 -6.93 -4.61
N ALA A 193 14.33 -5.92 -3.79
CA ALA A 193 12.95 -5.71 -3.37
C ALA A 193 12.05 -5.36 -4.56
N VAL A 194 12.48 -4.46 -5.45
CA VAL A 194 11.76 -4.12 -6.69
C VAL A 194 11.57 -5.36 -7.58
N MET A 195 12.62 -6.17 -7.78
CA MET A 195 12.51 -7.40 -8.60
C MET A 195 11.52 -8.40 -8.02
N LYS A 196 11.57 -8.64 -6.70
CA LYS A 196 10.59 -9.51 -6.02
C LYS A 196 9.17 -8.95 -6.17
N GLN A 197 9.01 -7.64 -6.06
CA GLN A 197 7.72 -6.97 -6.22
C GLN A 197 7.16 -7.12 -7.65
N ILE A 198 7.99 -6.95 -8.68
CA ILE A 198 7.59 -7.15 -10.08
C ILE A 198 7.12 -8.59 -10.34
N VAL A 199 7.72 -9.59 -9.69
CA VAL A 199 7.31 -11.00 -9.79
C VAL A 199 6.01 -11.27 -9.02
N LEU A 200 5.85 -10.68 -7.83
CA LEU A 200 4.69 -10.88 -6.98
C LEU A 200 3.43 -10.18 -7.51
N LEU A 201 3.56 -9.04 -8.20
CA LEU A 201 2.41 -8.25 -8.66
C LEU A 201 1.50 -8.98 -9.66
N PRO A 202 2.00 -9.64 -10.73
CA PRO A 202 1.17 -10.46 -11.61
C PRO A 202 0.45 -11.59 -10.87
N LEU A 203 1.12 -12.23 -9.91
CA LEU A 203 0.52 -13.28 -9.08
C LEU A 203 -0.61 -12.71 -8.21
N ALA A 204 -0.41 -11.54 -7.60
CA ALA A 204 -1.42 -10.88 -6.79
C ALA A 204 -2.62 -10.43 -7.63
N VAL A 205 -2.40 -9.90 -8.83
CA VAL A 205 -3.49 -9.57 -9.77
C VAL A 205 -4.26 -10.84 -10.13
N TYR A 206 -3.57 -11.95 -10.40
CA TYR A 206 -4.23 -13.23 -10.67
C TYR A 206 -5.05 -13.73 -9.48
N VAL A 207 -4.53 -13.63 -8.25
CA VAL A 207 -5.24 -13.97 -7.01
C VAL A 207 -6.49 -13.11 -6.85
N MET A 208 -6.36 -11.79 -7.02
CA MET A 208 -7.48 -10.86 -6.93
C MET A 208 -8.50 -11.09 -8.06
N ALA A 209 -8.07 -11.56 -9.24
CA ALA A 209 -8.96 -11.92 -10.35
C ALA A 209 -9.84 -13.15 -10.05
N GLN A 210 -9.45 -14.00 -9.11
CA GLN A 210 -10.31 -15.09 -8.61
C GLN A 210 -11.34 -14.62 -7.57
N SER A 211 -11.27 -13.36 -7.14
CA SER A 211 -12.19 -12.75 -6.18
C SER A 211 -13.24 -11.89 -6.88
N SER A 212 -14.20 -11.38 -6.12
CA SER A 212 -15.26 -10.53 -6.68
C SER A 212 -14.82 -9.09 -7.03
N VAL A 213 -13.58 -8.70 -6.69
CA VAL A 213 -13.05 -7.32 -6.84
C VAL A 213 -13.08 -6.79 -8.28
N PHE A 214 -12.95 -7.66 -9.28
CA PHE A 214 -13.01 -7.25 -10.70
C PHE A 214 -14.43 -7.29 -11.29
N THR A 215 -15.45 -7.43 -10.45
CA THR A 215 -16.86 -7.30 -10.85
C THR A 215 -17.40 -5.93 -10.49
N ASP A 216 -18.29 -5.36 -11.31
CA ASP A 216 -18.90 -4.04 -11.03
C ASP A 216 -19.70 -4.05 -9.72
N PHE A 217 -20.24 -5.20 -9.33
CA PHE A 217 -20.98 -5.36 -8.07
C PHE A 217 -20.15 -5.03 -6.83
N TRP A 218 -18.88 -5.44 -6.82
CA TRP A 218 -18.00 -5.23 -5.65
C TRP A 218 -17.77 -3.74 -5.37
N TRP A 219 -17.61 -2.93 -6.41
CA TRP A 219 -17.36 -1.50 -6.30
C TRP A 219 -18.55 -0.70 -5.74
N GLY A 220 -19.76 -1.26 -5.82
CA GLY A 220 -20.93 -0.71 -5.14
C GLY A 220 -20.92 -0.92 -3.63
N ARG A 221 -20.28 -1.98 -3.11
CA ARG A 221 -20.26 -2.30 -1.67
C ARG A 221 -18.91 -2.90 -1.21
N PRO A 222 -17.81 -2.15 -1.36
CA PRO A 222 -16.45 -2.69 -1.17
C PRO A 222 -16.13 -3.07 0.28
N LEU A 223 -16.90 -2.62 1.27
CA LEU A 223 -16.72 -2.95 2.69
C LEU A 223 -17.42 -4.25 3.13
N GLN A 224 -18.17 -4.91 2.24
CA GLN A 224 -18.87 -6.16 2.58
C GLN A 224 -17.90 -7.33 2.83
N ASN A 225 -16.76 -7.37 2.13
CA ASN A 225 -15.74 -8.40 2.30
C ASN A 225 -14.38 -7.76 2.64
N SER A 226 -14.13 -7.58 3.93
CA SER A 226 -12.96 -6.87 4.45
C SER A 226 -11.61 -7.44 4.00
N ASN A 227 -11.53 -8.75 3.73
CA ASN A 227 -10.29 -9.39 3.28
C ASN A 227 -9.95 -8.96 1.85
N GLU A 228 -10.94 -8.98 0.95
CA GLU A 228 -10.79 -8.51 -0.43
C GLU A 228 -10.48 -7.01 -0.48
N THR A 229 -11.13 -6.23 0.39
CA THR A 229 -10.87 -4.78 0.57
C THR A 229 -9.41 -4.51 0.87
N VAL A 230 -8.85 -5.18 1.87
CA VAL A 230 -7.46 -4.99 2.28
C VAL A 230 -6.48 -5.53 1.24
N GLY A 231 -6.83 -6.64 0.58
CA GLY A 231 -6.09 -7.15 -0.57
C GLY A 231 -5.94 -6.09 -1.66
N LEU A 232 -7.02 -5.41 -2.02
CA LEU A 232 -7.00 -4.33 -3.00
C LEU A 232 -6.21 -3.10 -2.50
N MET A 233 -6.34 -2.69 -1.23
CA MET A 233 -5.53 -1.58 -0.67
C MET A 233 -4.05 -1.81 -0.86
N ILE A 234 -3.60 -3.01 -0.48
CA ILE A 234 -2.20 -3.40 -0.55
C ILE A 234 -1.78 -3.50 -2.01
N LEU A 235 -2.61 -4.03 -2.91
CA LEU A 235 -2.31 -4.11 -4.35
C LEU A 235 -2.14 -2.71 -4.98
N VAL A 236 -3.07 -1.79 -4.74
CA VAL A 236 -3.02 -0.41 -5.27
C VAL A 236 -1.78 0.31 -4.76
N TYR A 237 -1.52 0.22 -3.45
CA TYR A 237 -0.30 0.77 -2.85
C TYR A 237 0.96 0.17 -3.46
N SER A 238 1.00 -1.17 -3.57
CA SER A 238 2.13 -1.93 -4.11
C SER A 238 2.45 -1.58 -5.56
N LEU A 239 1.43 -1.36 -6.39
CA LEU A 239 1.59 -0.88 -7.77
C LEU A 239 2.20 0.52 -7.79
N LEU A 240 1.69 1.44 -6.98
CA LEU A 240 2.20 2.80 -6.90
C LEU A 240 3.64 2.85 -6.36
N VAL A 241 3.97 2.05 -5.35
CA VAL A 241 5.34 1.95 -4.82
C VAL A 241 6.29 1.38 -5.89
N CYS A 242 5.87 0.34 -6.60
CA CYS A 242 6.73 -0.33 -7.59
C CYS A 242 6.91 0.50 -8.87
N PHE A 243 5.88 1.21 -9.33
CA PHE A 243 5.86 1.84 -10.66
C PHE A 243 5.87 3.38 -10.64
N VAL A 244 5.68 4.00 -9.47
CA VAL A 244 5.89 5.46 -9.30
C VAL A 244 7.08 5.72 -8.40
N HIS A 245 7.05 5.23 -7.16
CA HIS A 245 8.07 5.55 -6.16
C HIS A 245 9.44 4.99 -6.53
N ALA A 246 9.52 3.71 -6.89
CA ALA A 246 10.81 3.09 -7.19
C ALA A 246 11.51 3.71 -8.42
N PRO A 247 10.83 3.94 -9.57
CA PRO A 247 11.41 4.68 -10.68
C PRO A 247 11.80 6.11 -10.30
N ALA A 248 10.95 6.83 -9.56
CA ALA A 248 11.28 8.18 -9.11
C ALA A 248 12.54 8.22 -8.24
N ALA A 249 12.65 7.32 -7.25
CA ALA A 249 13.80 7.24 -6.36
C ALA A 249 15.12 6.98 -7.11
N TRP A 250 15.08 6.20 -8.20
CA TRP A 250 16.26 5.96 -9.02
C TRP A 250 16.58 7.16 -9.91
N LEU A 251 15.60 7.66 -10.64
CA LEU A 251 15.82 8.59 -11.75
C LEU A 251 15.94 10.04 -11.29
N GLU A 252 15.27 10.44 -10.22
CA GLU A 252 15.31 11.84 -9.77
C GLU A 252 16.65 12.28 -9.22
N SER A 253 17.50 11.32 -8.84
CA SER A 253 18.89 11.59 -8.46
C SER A 253 19.71 12.18 -9.61
N SER A 254 19.38 11.85 -10.88
CA SER A 254 20.12 12.34 -12.06
C SER A 254 19.66 13.70 -12.57
N LEU A 255 18.51 14.20 -12.12
CA LEU A 255 18.03 15.54 -12.46
C LEU A 255 18.87 16.65 -11.81
N GLY A 256 19.62 16.35 -10.75
CA GLY A 256 20.39 17.34 -9.98
C GLY A 256 19.51 18.39 -9.28
N GLN A 257 20.16 19.44 -8.75
CA GLN A 257 19.49 20.64 -8.24
C GLN A 257 19.26 21.63 -9.39
N GLY A 258 18.31 21.30 -10.25
CA GLY A 258 17.94 22.14 -11.40
C GLY A 258 17.01 23.31 -11.04
N ASP A 259 17.01 24.34 -11.87
CA ASP A 259 16.01 25.42 -11.81
C ASP A 259 14.63 24.89 -12.23
N GLY A 260 13.56 25.42 -11.63
CA GLY A 260 12.18 25.07 -11.94
C GLY A 260 11.49 24.07 -11.00
N GLN A 261 12.12 23.60 -9.93
CA GLN A 261 11.49 22.71 -8.95
C GLN A 261 10.18 23.28 -8.37
N SER A 262 10.16 24.59 -8.08
CA SER A 262 8.95 25.29 -7.61
C SER A 262 7.83 25.30 -8.65
N LYS A 263 8.17 25.39 -9.95
CA LYS A 263 7.19 25.30 -11.05
C LYS A 263 6.63 23.89 -11.17
N THR A 264 7.49 22.87 -11.13
CA THR A 264 7.10 21.46 -11.14
C THR A 264 6.15 21.14 -10.01
N MET A 265 6.45 21.65 -8.82
CA MET A 265 5.63 21.47 -7.63
C MET A 265 4.25 22.14 -7.78
N ALA A 266 4.22 23.42 -8.15
CA ALA A 266 2.97 24.18 -8.27
C ALA A 266 2.04 23.58 -9.35
N TRP A 267 2.58 23.31 -10.54
CA TRP A 267 1.82 22.67 -11.62
C TRP A 267 1.47 21.22 -11.29
N GLY A 268 2.38 20.48 -10.67
CA GLY A 268 2.17 19.08 -10.28
C GLY A 268 1.01 18.95 -9.31
N TYR A 269 1.00 19.76 -8.26
CA TYR A 269 -0.11 19.79 -7.30
C TYR A 269 -1.44 20.17 -7.97
N GLY A 270 -1.48 21.28 -8.72
CA GLY A 270 -2.70 21.74 -9.38
C GLY A 270 -3.27 20.73 -10.38
N LEU A 271 -2.40 20.11 -11.19
CA LEU A 271 -2.80 19.10 -12.18
C LEU A 271 -3.25 17.79 -11.51
N VAL A 272 -2.59 17.36 -10.42
CA VAL A 272 -3.06 16.21 -9.64
C VAL A 272 -4.47 16.44 -9.12
N LEU A 273 -4.78 17.62 -8.57
CA LEU A 273 -6.12 17.93 -8.09
C LEU A 273 -7.15 17.96 -9.23
N ALA A 274 -6.80 18.56 -10.36
CA ALA A 274 -7.68 18.59 -11.53
C ALA A 274 -7.97 17.17 -12.05
N LEU A 275 -6.94 16.32 -12.16
CA LEU A 275 -7.10 14.92 -12.56
C LEU A 275 -7.91 14.12 -11.54
N CYS A 276 -7.62 14.27 -10.25
CA CYS A 276 -8.41 13.64 -9.19
C CYS A 276 -9.88 14.03 -9.29
N PHE A 277 -10.19 15.31 -9.50
CA PHE A 277 -11.57 15.74 -9.65
C PHE A 277 -12.25 15.14 -10.90
N LEU A 278 -11.64 15.30 -12.08
CA LEU A 278 -12.25 14.88 -13.35
C LEU A 278 -12.40 13.36 -13.45
N VAL A 279 -11.39 12.60 -13.02
CA VAL A 279 -11.43 11.13 -13.06
C VAL A 279 -12.39 10.59 -12.01
N THR A 280 -12.45 11.20 -10.82
CA THR A 280 -13.43 10.81 -9.81
C THR A 280 -14.85 11.11 -10.29
N LEU A 281 -15.08 12.25 -10.95
CA LEU A 281 -16.38 12.59 -11.52
C LEU A 281 -16.88 11.51 -12.48
N ARG A 282 -16.00 11.02 -13.36
CA ARG A 282 -16.31 9.90 -14.24
C ARG A 282 -16.52 8.60 -13.46
N SER A 283 -15.68 8.34 -12.47
CA SER A 283 -15.76 7.12 -11.65
C SER A 283 -17.07 7.00 -10.87
N VAL A 284 -17.54 8.10 -10.27
CA VAL A 284 -18.81 8.13 -9.54
C VAL A 284 -19.98 7.85 -10.49
N SER A 285 -19.92 8.32 -11.75
CA SER A 285 -20.98 8.07 -12.74
C SER A 285 -21.15 6.61 -13.14
N HIS A 286 -20.23 5.73 -12.76
CA HIS A 286 -20.31 4.28 -12.99
C HIS A 286 -20.85 3.50 -11.79
N VAL A 287 -21.13 4.17 -10.66
CA VAL A 287 -21.55 3.51 -9.42
C VAL A 287 -22.85 4.12 -8.92
N ASP A 288 -23.96 3.40 -9.15
CA ASP A 288 -25.33 3.84 -8.85
C ASP A 288 -25.55 4.26 -7.39
N LEU A 289 -24.74 3.74 -6.45
CA LEU A 289 -24.84 4.05 -5.01
C LEU A 289 -24.77 5.55 -4.71
N PHE A 290 -24.04 6.32 -5.52
CA PHE A 290 -23.73 7.73 -5.24
C PHE A 290 -24.66 8.72 -5.97
N GLY A 291 -25.66 8.21 -6.70
CA GLY A 291 -26.69 8.98 -7.38
C GLY A 291 -26.21 9.82 -8.56
N ASP A 292 -27.14 10.60 -9.15
CA ASP A 292 -26.93 11.31 -10.41
C ASP A 292 -26.85 12.84 -10.27
N GLY A 293 -26.41 13.50 -11.35
CA GLY A 293 -26.44 14.97 -11.48
C GLY A 293 -25.54 15.68 -10.46
N ASN A 294 -26.11 16.56 -9.65
CA ASN A 294 -25.34 17.37 -8.68
C ASN A 294 -24.65 16.51 -7.60
N GLN A 295 -25.18 15.32 -7.30
CA GLN A 295 -24.57 14.43 -6.30
C GLN A 295 -23.19 13.92 -6.76
N LEU A 296 -23.03 13.66 -8.06
CA LEU A 296 -21.74 13.28 -8.67
C LEU A 296 -20.66 14.34 -8.39
N VAL A 297 -21.02 15.61 -8.57
CA VAL A 297 -20.12 16.75 -8.34
C VAL A 297 -19.75 16.86 -6.87
N PHE A 298 -20.72 16.75 -5.96
CA PHE A 298 -20.45 16.86 -4.52
C PHE A 298 -19.58 15.72 -3.98
N VAL A 299 -19.82 14.47 -4.41
CA VAL A 299 -18.99 13.32 -4.01
C VAL A 299 -17.57 13.50 -4.52
N SER A 300 -17.41 13.92 -5.78
CA SER A 300 -16.10 14.15 -6.41
C SER A 300 -15.34 15.30 -5.75
N LEU A 301 -16.03 16.41 -5.44
CA LEU A 301 -15.45 17.54 -4.70
C LEU A 301 -15.02 17.12 -3.31
N ARG A 302 -15.86 16.39 -2.56
CA ARG A 302 -15.53 15.91 -1.22
C ARG A 302 -14.24 15.09 -1.24
N VAL A 303 -14.20 14.07 -2.09
CA VAL A 303 -13.06 13.15 -2.17
C VAL A 303 -11.79 13.87 -2.64
N THR A 304 -11.89 14.76 -3.63
CA THR A 304 -10.75 15.56 -4.11
C THR A 304 -10.27 16.58 -3.08
N SER A 305 -11.18 17.17 -2.29
CA SER A 305 -10.81 18.11 -1.21
C SER A 305 -10.00 17.40 -0.10
N PHE A 306 -10.31 16.13 0.18
CA PHE A 306 -9.48 15.32 1.08
C PHE A 306 -8.09 15.03 0.51
N VAL A 307 -7.99 14.72 -0.80
CA VAL A 307 -6.69 14.60 -1.48
C VAL A 307 -5.89 15.89 -1.34
N ALA A 308 -6.51 17.04 -1.63
CA ALA A 308 -5.89 18.36 -1.52
C ALA A 308 -5.38 18.64 -0.10
N LEU A 309 -6.23 18.46 0.90
CA LEU A 309 -5.86 18.70 2.30
C LEU A 309 -4.72 17.77 2.74
N LEU A 310 -4.82 16.47 2.46
CA LEU A 310 -3.79 15.51 2.85
C LEU A 310 -2.45 15.82 2.18
N ALA A 311 -2.46 16.07 0.86
CA ALA A 311 -1.28 16.43 0.11
C ALA A 311 -0.63 17.71 0.67
N ALA A 312 -1.42 18.76 0.90
CA ALA A 312 -0.92 20.01 1.46
C ALA A 312 -0.28 19.82 2.85
N ILE A 313 -0.89 19.03 3.73
CA ILE A 313 -0.32 18.72 5.05
C ILE A 313 0.99 17.95 4.92
N LEU A 314 1.04 16.91 4.08
CA LEU A 314 2.24 16.08 3.92
C LEU A 314 3.38 16.86 3.27
N MET A 315 3.08 17.79 2.35
CA MET A 315 4.07 18.68 1.73
C MET A 315 4.70 19.67 2.72
N LEU A 316 4.14 19.86 3.92
CA LEU A 316 4.75 20.65 4.98
C LEU A 316 5.75 19.83 5.82
N LEU A 317 5.71 18.50 5.77
CA LEU A 317 6.62 17.65 6.56
C LEU A 317 8.12 17.89 6.30
N PRO A 318 8.58 18.22 5.08
CA PRO A 318 9.96 18.63 4.84
C PRO A 318 10.38 19.83 5.69
N THR A 319 9.49 20.81 5.89
CA THR A 319 9.78 21.99 6.73
C THR A 319 9.96 21.63 8.22
N LEU A 320 9.45 20.46 8.63
CA LEU A 320 9.62 19.89 9.97
C LEU A 320 10.84 18.97 10.06
N GLY A 321 11.66 18.88 9.01
CA GLY A 321 12.87 18.05 8.97
C GLY A 321 12.66 16.63 8.44
N TYR A 322 11.49 16.30 7.89
CA TYR A 322 11.26 15.01 7.22
C TYR A 322 11.59 15.09 5.72
N ASP A 323 12.85 15.37 5.43
CA ASP A 323 13.42 15.38 4.08
C ASP A 323 14.25 14.10 3.86
N SER A 324 13.77 13.22 2.99
CA SER A 324 14.44 11.95 2.68
C SER A 324 14.61 11.69 1.19
N ALA A 325 14.37 12.69 0.34
CA ALA A 325 14.38 12.53 -1.11
C ALA A 325 14.94 13.78 -1.80
N HIS A 326 15.41 13.64 -3.05
CA HIS A 326 15.95 14.77 -3.82
C HIS A 326 14.91 15.90 -4.09
N ARG A 327 13.62 15.57 -4.09
CA ARG A 327 12.49 16.49 -4.23
C ARG A 327 11.49 16.23 -3.10
N PRO A 328 11.73 16.75 -1.89
CA PRO A 328 10.99 16.35 -0.70
C PRO A 328 9.48 16.59 -0.82
N GLU A 329 9.05 17.73 -1.36
CA GLU A 329 7.63 18.08 -1.44
C GLU A 329 6.89 17.23 -2.47
N LEU A 330 7.51 16.99 -3.64
CA LEU A 330 6.96 16.10 -4.66
C LEU A 330 6.93 14.64 -4.19
N TRP A 331 7.91 14.24 -3.40
CA TRP A 331 7.93 12.93 -2.76
C TRP A 331 6.73 12.77 -1.81
N TRP A 332 6.45 13.76 -0.97
CA TRP A 332 5.28 13.75 -0.09
C TRP A 332 3.94 13.85 -0.84
N LEU A 333 3.88 14.54 -1.98
CA LEU A 333 2.71 14.50 -2.88
C LEU A 333 2.41 13.07 -3.35
N ARG A 334 3.45 12.32 -3.73
CA ARG A 334 3.27 10.93 -4.15
C ARG A 334 2.82 10.08 -2.99
N PHE A 335 3.41 10.23 -1.81
CA PHE A 335 2.98 9.52 -0.61
C PHE A 335 1.52 9.82 -0.22
N SER A 336 1.02 11.04 -0.44
CA SER A 336 -0.41 11.31 -0.25
C SER A 336 -1.26 10.48 -1.21
N LEU A 337 -0.86 10.34 -2.47
CA LEU A 337 -1.57 9.50 -3.46
C LEU A 337 -1.50 8.00 -3.12
N PHE A 338 -0.39 7.54 -2.56
CA PHE A 338 -0.21 6.13 -2.18
C PHE A 338 -1.10 5.74 -1.00
N LEU A 339 -1.31 6.67 -0.07
CA LEU A 339 -2.04 6.42 1.17
C LEU A 339 -3.50 6.85 1.12
N ILE A 340 -3.92 7.71 0.18
CA ILE A 340 -5.30 8.25 0.19
C ILE A 340 -6.35 7.17 -0.02
N VAL A 341 -6.12 6.16 -0.86
CA VAL A 341 -7.07 5.06 -1.04
C VAL A 341 -7.13 4.20 0.24
N PRO A 342 -6.00 3.66 0.77
CA PRO A 342 -6.01 2.94 2.02
C PRO A 342 -6.61 3.72 3.21
N ALA A 343 -6.09 4.92 3.49
CA ALA A 343 -6.52 5.72 4.64
C ALA A 343 -7.93 6.29 4.47
N GLY A 344 -8.24 6.82 3.28
CA GLY A 344 -9.53 7.41 2.97
C GLY A 344 -10.68 6.40 3.07
N SER A 345 -10.43 5.14 2.71
CA SER A 345 -11.43 4.09 2.77
C SER A 345 -11.96 3.79 4.19
N LEU A 346 -11.19 4.14 5.22
CA LEU A 346 -11.61 4.04 6.62
C LEU A 346 -12.66 5.11 7.00
N PHE A 347 -12.70 6.22 6.27
CA PHE A 347 -13.64 7.31 6.50
C PHE A 347 -14.91 7.19 5.65
N SER A 348 -14.77 6.73 4.39
CA SER A 348 -15.91 6.62 3.47
C SER A 348 -15.63 5.63 2.34
N ALA A 349 -16.68 4.90 1.93
CA ALA A 349 -16.62 4.02 0.76
C ALA A 349 -16.38 4.77 -0.56
N SER A 350 -16.57 6.10 -0.63
CA SER A 350 -16.32 6.85 -1.87
C SER A 350 -14.83 6.94 -2.25
N PHE A 351 -13.90 6.65 -1.34
CA PHE A 351 -12.46 6.76 -1.61
C PHE A 351 -11.93 5.68 -2.56
N TRP A 352 -12.65 4.57 -2.76
CA TRP A 352 -12.29 3.55 -3.75
C TRP A 352 -12.39 4.06 -5.19
N LEU A 353 -13.25 5.06 -5.42
CA LEU A 353 -13.41 5.69 -6.72
C LEU A 353 -12.17 6.49 -7.15
N LEU A 354 -11.23 6.74 -6.23
CA LEU A 354 -9.95 7.36 -6.55
C LEU A 354 -8.95 6.42 -7.21
N VAL A 355 -9.17 5.09 -7.22
CA VAL A 355 -8.18 4.14 -7.76
C VAL A 355 -7.68 4.52 -9.17
N PRO A 356 -8.56 4.82 -10.15
CA PRO A 356 -8.08 5.25 -11.46
C PRO A 356 -7.35 6.60 -11.42
N ALA A 357 -7.82 7.52 -10.56
CA ALA A 357 -7.27 8.84 -10.42
C ALA A 357 -5.85 8.84 -9.82
N VAL A 358 -5.59 8.02 -8.80
CA VAL A 358 -4.27 7.92 -8.17
C VAL A 358 -3.25 7.28 -9.10
N PHE A 359 -3.66 6.33 -9.96
CA PHE A 359 -2.77 5.75 -10.97
C PHE A 359 -2.34 6.78 -12.02
N VAL A 360 -3.30 7.53 -12.59
CA VAL A 360 -2.97 8.56 -13.60
C VAL A 360 -2.22 9.74 -12.98
N SER A 361 -2.57 10.12 -11.75
CA SER A 361 -1.81 11.14 -11.00
C SER A 361 -0.40 10.66 -10.67
N GLY A 362 -0.21 9.37 -10.38
CA GLY A 362 1.10 8.75 -10.24
C GLY A 362 1.96 8.89 -11.50
N VAL A 363 1.38 8.62 -12.67
CA VAL A 363 2.04 8.83 -13.98
C VAL A 363 2.42 10.29 -14.18
N LEU A 364 1.49 11.22 -13.92
CA LEU A 364 1.75 12.65 -14.03
C LEU A 364 2.93 13.07 -13.13
N THR A 365 2.90 12.68 -11.85
CA THR A 365 3.94 13.08 -10.89
C THR A 365 5.30 12.48 -11.25
N LEU A 366 5.36 11.32 -11.89
CA LEU A 366 6.62 10.74 -12.39
C LEU A 366 7.18 11.52 -13.59
N ASN A 367 6.33 11.97 -14.50
CA ASN A 367 6.75 12.60 -15.75
C ASN A 367 7.00 14.11 -15.62
N ILE A 368 6.28 14.80 -14.74
CA ILE A 368 6.29 16.27 -14.69
C ILE A 368 7.68 16.90 -14.42
N PRO A 369 8.57 16.35 -13.57
CA PRO A 369 9.91 16.94 -13.37
C PRO A 369 10.73 16.96 -14.66
N TRP A 370 10.62 15.92 -15.47
CA TRP A 370 11.32 15.78 -16.76
C TRP A 370 10.77 16.69 -17.87
N LEU A 371 9.57 17.25 -17.66
CA LEU A 371 8.95 18.14 -18.62
C LEU A 371 9.22 19.60 -18.30
N LEU A 372 9.22 19.95 -17.02
CA LEU A 372 9.24 21.34 -16.57
C LEU A 372 10.59 21.82 -16.03
N GLU A 373 11.42 20.92 -15.48
CA GLU A 373 12.72 21.31 -14.92
C GLU A 373 13.80 21.36 -15.99
N THR A 374 14.76 22.26 -15.80
CA THR A 374 15.96 22.31 -16.65
C THR A 374 16.90 21.18 -16.27
N HIS A 375 17.27 20.33 -17.23
CA HIS A 375 18.16 19.19 -17.01
C HIS A 375 18.99 18.91 -18.28
N PRO A 376 20.16 18.24 -18.18
CA PRO A 376 21.04 18.01 -19.33
C PRO A 376 20.43 17.09 -20.41
N PHE A 377 19.43 16.28 -20.05
CA PHE A 377 18.80 15.29 -20.93
C PHE A 377 17.68 15.87 -21.83
N GLU A 378 17.94 16.95 -22.57
CA GLU A 378 16.97 17.54 -23.51
C GLU A 378 16.35 16.56 -24.55
N PRO A 379 17.08 15.60 -25.16
CA PRO A 379 16.43 14.64 -26.05
C PRO A 379 15.39 13.78 -25.33
N PHE A 380 15.63 13.44 -24.06
CA PHE A 380 14.69 12.70 -23.24
C PHE A 380 13.41 13.50 -22.99
N ARG A 381 13.50 14.83 -22.77
CA ARG A 381 12.33 15.71 -22.60
C ARG A 381 11.35 15.60 -23.78
N LYS A 382 11.87 15.59 -25.01
CA LYS A 382 11.01 15.45 -26.21
C LYS A 382 10.32 14.08 -26.25
N SER A 383 11.06 13.01 -25.97
CA SER A 383 10.51 11.65 -25.95
C SER A 383 9.44 11.47 -24.87
N ILE A 384 9.69 11.96 -23.64
CA ILE A 384 8.71 11.84 -22.55
C ILE A 384 7.49 12.74 -22.77
N LEU A 385 7.64 13.89 -23.43
CA LEU A 385 6.50 14.72 -23.83
C LEU A 385 5.60 13.99 -24.82
N ILE A 386 6.15 13.45 -25.90
CA ILE A 386 5.39 12.70 -26.91
C ILE A 386 4.66 11.53 -26.24
N TRP A 387 5.38 10.76 -25.42
CA TRP A 387 4.82 9.63 -24.69
C TRP A 387 3.69 10.03 -23.73
N SER A 388 3.88 11.12 -22.97
CA SER A 388 2.86 11.64 -22.06
C SER A 388 1.60 12.08 -22.80
N VAL A 389 1.74 12.69 -23.98
CA VAL A 389 0.61 13.05 -24.84
C VAL A 389 -0.12 11.81 -25.35
N VAL A 390 0.61 10.79 -25.81
CA VAL A 390 0.00 9.52 -26.27
C VAL A 390 -0.80 8.86 -25.15
N ILE A 391 -0.21 8.74 -23.95
CA ILE A 391 -0.89 8.20 -22.78
C ILE A 391 -2.13 9.03 -22.42
N ALA A 392 -2.02 10.36 -22.41
CA ALA A 392 -3.14 11.24 -22.10
C ALA A 392 -4.30 11.05 -23.09
N VAL A 393 -4.01 10.94 -24.39
CA VAL A 393 -5.02 10.67 -25.43
C VAL A 393 -5.68 9.31 -25.21
N ILE A 394 -4.91 8.25 -24.97
CA ILE A 394 -5.45 6.91 -24.68
C ILE A 394 -6.36 6.95 -23.46
N PHE A 395 -5.94 7.63 -22.39
CA PHE A 395 -6.71 7.74 -21.17
C PHE A 395 -8.01 8.52 -21.37
N VAL A 396 -7.98 9.64 -22.09
CA VAL A 396 -9.16 10.45 -22.40
C VAL A 396 -10.15 9.67 -23.25
N ILE A 397 -9.68 8.95 -24.28
CA ILE A 397 -10.53 8.04 -25.07
C ILE A 397 -11.15 6.98 -24.16
N GLY A 398 -10.36 6.38 -23.27
CA GLY A 398 -10.84 5.42 -22.28
C GLY A 398 -11.92 5.97 -21.36
N LEU A 399 -11.73 7.19 -20.83
CA LEU A 399 -12.72 7.87 -19.99
C LEU A 399 -14.06 8.06 -20.72
N LEU A 400 -14.03 8.33 -22.01
CA LEU A 400 -15.23 8.57 -22.83
C LEU A 400 -15.92 7.28 -23.27
N VAL A 401 -15.15 6.22 -23.58
CA VAL A 401 -15.65 4.99 -24.21
C VAL A 401 -16.00 3.89 -23.20
N LEU A 402 -15.26 3.79 -22.09
CA LEU A 402 -15.48 2.73 -21.12
C LEU A 402 -16.77 2.97 -20.32
N ASN A 403 -17.59 1.92 -20.20
CA ASN A 403 -18.88 1.96 -19.53
C ASN A 403 -18.90 1.29 -18.14
N SER A 404 -17.77 0.70 -17.72
CA SER A 404 -17.61 0.04 -16.41
C SER A 404 -16.47 0.70 -15.64
N PHE A 405 -16.67 0.89 -14.33
CA PHE A 405 -15.64 1.37 -13.42
C PHE A 405 -14.44 0.41 -13.37
N CYS A 406 -14.70 -0.90 -13.35
CA CYS A 406 -13.65 -1.91 -13.33
C CYS A 406 -12.72 -1.78 -14.56
N SER A 407 -13.29 -1.60 -15.75
CA SER A 407 -12.51 -1.39 -16.97
C SER A 407 -11.65 -0.12 -16.92
N LEU A 408 -12.17 0.96 -16.32
CA LEU A 408 -11.41 2.21 -16.13
C LEU A 408 -10.25 2.03 -15.15
N ALA A 409 -10.46 1.29 -14.06
CA ALA A 409 -9.41 0.93 -13.11
C ALA A 409 -8.31 0.07 -13.75
N ILE A 410 -8.68 -0.89 -14.60
CA ILE A 410 -7.73 -1.72 -15.35
C ILE A 410 -6.93 -0.88 -16.34
N LEU A 411 -7.59 -0.01 -17.13
CA LEU A 411 -6.92 0.86 -18.10
C LEU A 411 -5.90 1.78 -17.43
N SER A 412 -6.30 2.44 -16.35
CA SER A 412 -5.41 3.34 -15.59
C SER A 412 -4.24 2.58 -14.95
N GLY A 413 -4.46 1.36 -14.46
CA GLY A 413 -3.39 0.47 -13.99
C GLY A 413 -2.44 0.08 -15.12
N ALA A 414 -2.93 -0.27 -16.30
CA ALA A 414 -2.11 -0.60 -17.46
C ALA A 414 -1.27 0.62 -17.92
N ILE A 415 -1.86 1.81 -17.93
CA ILE A 415 -1.16 3.07 -18.22
C ILE A 415 -0.02 3.31 -17.23
N LEU A 416 -0.25 3.08 -15.93
CA LEU A 416 0.79 3.18 -14.91
C LEU A 416 1.98 2.27 -15.21
N LEU A 417 1.72 1.00 -15.51
CA LEU A 417 2.74 0.00 -15.86
C LEU A 417 3.55 0.39 -17.10
N LEU A 418 2.84 0.76 -18.17
CA LEU A 418 3.46 1.14 -19.44
C LEU A 418 4.31 2.40 -19.29
N ASN A 419 3.82 3.40 -18.56
CA ASN A 419 4.58 4.62 -18.31
C ASN A 419 5.86 4.35 -17.51
N ALA A 420 5.75 3.60 -16.42
CA ALA A 420 6.90 3.27 -15.59
C ALA A 420 7.96 2.50 -16.40
N SER A 421 7.53 1.51 -17.17
CA SER A 421 8.42 0.73 -18.05
C SER A 421 9.11 1.64 -19.08
N PHE A 422 8.36 2.49 -19.77
CA PHE A 422 8.92 3.45 -20.72
C PHE A 422 9.94 4.38 -20.06
N VAL A 423 9.59 5.01 -18.93
CA VAL A 423 10.45 5.97 -18.24
C VAL A 423 11.75 5.30 -17.78
N THR A 424 11.68 4.09 -17.23
CA THR A 424 12.89 3.35 -16.80
C THR A 424 13.79 2.92 -17.95
N VAL A 425 13.23 2.38 -19.05
CA VAL A 425 14.00 1.89 -20.19
C VAL A 425 14.56 3.04 -21.02
N ALA A 426 13.74 4.07 -21.27
CA ALA A 426 14.17 5.24 -22.01
C ALA A 426 15.32 5.94 -21.27
N MET A 427 15.23 6.13 -19.94
CA MET A 427 16.31 6.71 -19.14
C MET A 427 17.64 5.96 -19.26
N GLN A 428 17.63 4.62 -19.19
CA GLN A 428 18.85 3.81 -19.31
C GLN A 428 19.57 4.08 -20.64
N ARG A 429 18.80 4.21 -21.73
CA ARG A 429 19.35 4.49 -23.07
C ARG A 429 20.03 5.85 -23.21
N TRP A 430 19.68 6.83 -22.36
CA TRP A 430 20.25 8.18 -22.41
C TRP A 430 21.25 8.47 -21.28
N ALA A 431 21.49 7.48 -20.40
CA ALA A 431 22.52 7.50 -19.38
C ALA A 431 23.84 6.86 -19.86
N GLU A 432 23.78 6.06 -20.93
CA GLU A 432 24.91 5.60 -21.75
C GLU A 432 25.27 6.67 -22.80
#